data_AF-A0A1H4T5F9-F1
#
_entry.id   AF-A0A1H4T5F9-F1
#
_cell.length_a   1.000
_cell.length_b   1.000
_cell.length_c   1.000
_cell.angle_alpha   90.00
_cell.angle_beta   90.00
_cell.angle_gamma   90.00
#
_symmetry.space_group_name_H-M   'P 1'
#
loop_
_entity.id
_entity.type
_entity.pdbx_description
1 polymer ?
#
loop_
_entity_poly.entity_id
_entity_poly.type
_entity_poly.pdbx_seq_one_letter_code
_entity_poly.pdbx_strand_id
1 'polypeptide(L)'
;MLAAAEHEPAVPDPDTTVDEGPVFTTSETAVTATVAGRTIGAATWTPDEEGAWLLELEVDPAWRRRSIGSKLLLEATRAARTSNVSEVVVRTAADNSAVLPLVLGSGLRGRIRMGTDDLTVRIPITPLVRSAY
;
A
#
# COMPACT_ATOMS: atom_id res chain seq x y z
N MET A 1 -25.10 -25.50 -29.88
CA MET A 1 -25.53 -24.51 -28.86
C MET A 1 -25.52 -25.22 -27.53
N LEU A 2 -25.01 -24.56 -26.48
CA LEU A 2 -24.59 -25.07 -25.14
C LEU A 2 -23.21 -25.74 -25.12
N ALA A 3 -22.29 -25.49 -24.18
CA ALA A 3 -22.01 -24.37 -23.26
C ALA A 3 -20.57 -24.61 -22.75
N ALA A 4 -19.86 -23.55 -22.36
CA ALA A 4 -18.47 -23.57 -21.92
C ALA A 4 -18.34 -23.72 -20.38
N ALA A 5 -17.15 -24.17 -19.95
CA ALA A 5 -16.61 -24.21 -18.59
C ALA A 5 -17.37 -25.17 -17.64
N GLU A 6 -16.71 -25.89 -16.73
CA GLU A 6 -16.22 -25.29 -15.49
C GLU A 6 -14.98 -26.03 -14.97
N HIS A 7 -13.99 -25.22 -14.61
CA HIS A 7 -12.77 -25.60 -13.90
C HIS A 7 -13.17 -26.01 -12.48
N GLU A 8 -12.94 -27.27 -12.13
CA GLU A 8 -13.21 -27.81 -10.80
C GLU A 8 -12.34 -27.05 -9.77
N PRO A 9 -12.92 -26.36 -8.78
CA PRO A 9 -12.11 -25.68 -7.77
C PRO A 9 -11.50 -26.76 -6.86
N ALA A 10 -10.16 -26.85 -6.88
CA ALA A 10 -9.41 -27.68 -5.95
C ALA A 10 -9.80 -27.29 -4.51
N VAL A 11 -10.35 -28.25 -3.78
CA VAL A 11 -10.66 -28.12 -2.35
C VAL A 11 -9.34 -27.96 -1.60
N PRO A 12 -9.08 -26.83 -0.91
CA PRO A 12 -7.88 -26.69 -0.10
C PRO A 12 -7.99 -27.58 1.16
N ASP A 13 -6.90 -28.29 1.42
CA ASP A 13 -6.70 -29.21 2.55
C ASP A 13 -6.84 -28.48 3.90
N PRO A 14 -7.73 -28.90 4.83
CA PRO A 14 -8.00 -28.19 6.08
C PRO A 14 -6.89 -28.29 7.14
N ASP A 15 -5.79 -29.01 6.89
CA ASP A 15 -4.73 -29.25 7.89
C ASP A 15 -3.50 -28.34 7.78
N THR A 16 -3.53 -27.30 6.93
CA THR A 16 -2.48 -26.26 6.93
C THR A 16 -2.95 -25.05 7.73
N THR A 17 -2.91 -25.12 9.06
CA THR A 17 -2.97 -23.90 9.88
C THR A 17 -1.64 -23.16 9.76
N VAL A 18 -1.44 -22.49 8.63
CA VAL A 18 -0.50 -21.38 8.54
C VAL A 18 -1.08 -20.27 9.40
N ASP A 19 -0.34 -19.84 10.42
CA ASP A 19 -0.53 -18.54 11.05
C ASP A 19 -0.12 -17.47 10.02
N GLU A 20 -0.94 -17.36 8.98
CA GLU A 20 -0.61 -16.66 7.75
C GLU A 20 -0.75 -15.16 8.03
N GLY A 21 0.40 -14.52 8.25
CA GLY A 21 0.49 -13.08 8.35
C GLY A 21 -0.11 -12.39 7.11
N PRO A 22 -0.33 -11.07 7.16
CA PRO A 22 -0.96 -10.35 6.06
C PRO A 22 -0.25 -10.56 4.72
N VAL A 23 -1.00 -10.96 3.71
CA VAL A 23 -0.55 -11.05 2.31
C VAL A 23 -0.80 -9.70 1.64
N PHE A 24 0.19 -9.20 0.91
CA PHE A 24 0.11 -7.91 0.21
C PHE A 24 0.04 -8.14 -1.29
N THR A 25 -1.01 -7.63 -1.93
CA THR A 25 -1.22 -7.77 -3.38
C THR A 25 -1.29 -6.40 -4.03
N THR A 26 -0.50 -6.20 -5.09
CA THR A 26 -0.43 -4.95 -5.84
C THR A 26 -1.27 -5.04 -7.11
N SER A 27 -2.09 -4.02 -7.36
CA SER A 27 -2.81 -3.76 -8.60
C SER A 27 -2.28 -2.48 -9.26
N GLU A 28 -2.93 -2.03 -10.34
CA GLU A 28 -2.56 -0.81 -11.06
C GLU A 28 -2.70 0.46 -10.22
N THR A 29 -3.67 0.49 -9.30
CA THR A 29 -4.04 1.68 -8.52
C THR A 29 -4.07 1.46 -7.00
N ALA A 30 -3.71 0.26 -6.53
CA ALA A 30 -3.75 -0.05 -5.10
C ALA A 30 -2.76 -1.13 -4.68
N VAL A 31 -2.43 -1.16 -3.39
CA VAL A 31 -1.94 -2.34 -2.68
C VAL A 31 -2.97 -2.71 -1.63
N THR A 32 -3.36 -3.98 -1.57
CA THR A 32 -4.28 -4.51 -0.55
C THR A 32 -3.56 -5.47 0.38
N ALA A 33 -3.91 -5.42 1.66
CA ALA A 33 -3.47 -6.39 2.66
C ALA A 33 -4.64 -7.32 3.00
N THR A 34 -4.45 -8.63 2.87
CA THR A 34 -5.46 -9.64 3.15
C THR A 34 -4.99 -10.67 4.18
N VAL A 35 -5.91 -11.19 4.98
CA VAL A 35 -5.69 -12.32 5.89
C VAL A 35 -6.87 -13.27 5.72
N ALA A 36 -6.60 -14.55 5.47
CA ALA A 36 -7.63 -15.56 5.20
C ALA A 36 -8.68 -15.09 4.17
N GLY A 37 -8.22 -14.43 3.09
CA GLY A 37 -9.07 -13.89 2.03
C GLY A 37 -9.84 -12.59 2.36
N ARG A 38 -9.77 -12.07 3.60
CA ARG A 38 -10.41 -10.82 3.99
C ARG A 38 -9.43 -9.65 3.89
N THR A 39 -9.84 -8.57 3.22
CA THR A 39 -9.09 -7.30 3.21
C THR A 39 -9.11 -6.64 4.59
N ILE A 40 -7.91 -6.35 5.11
CA ILE A 40 -7.69 -5.71 6.42
C ILE A 40 -7.01 -4.34 6.29
N GLY A 41 -6.62 -3.95 5.09
CA GLY A 41 -6.13 -2.62 4.78
C GLY A 41 -5.84 -2.45 3.30
N ALA A 42 -5.75 -1.19 2.87
CA ALA A 42 -5.43 -0.82 1.51
C ALA A 42 -4.64 0.49 1.48
N ALA A 43 -3.80 0.62 0.46
CA ALA A 43 -3.20 1.88 0.04
C ALA A 43 -3.58 2.10 -1.42
N THR A 44 -4.38 3.12 -1.70
CA THR A 44 -4.86 3.46 -3.04
C THR A 44 -4.24 4.76 -3.49
N TRP A 45 -3.92 4.89 -4.77
CA TRP A 45 -3.36 6.11 -5.32
C TRP A 45 -4.10 6.62 -6.54
N THR A 46 -4.05 7.94 -6.70
CA THR A 46 -4.46 8.66 -7.91
C THR A 46 -3.32 9.57 -8.36
N PRO A 47 -3.10 9.73 -9.67
CA PRO A 47 -2.15 10.72 -10.17
C PRO A 47 -2.69 12.15 -9.94
N ASP A 48 -1.84 13.06 -9.47
CA ASP A 48 -2.13 14.49 -9.41
C ASP A 48 -1.77 15.20 -10.73
N GLU A 49 -1.99 16.52 -10.78
CA GLU A 49 -1.71 17.36 -11.95
C GLU A 49 -0.22 17.39 -12.35
N GLU A 50 0.67 17.10 -11.39
CA GLU A 50 2.13 17.09 -11.56
C GLU A 50 2.65 15.67 -11.85
N GLY A 51 1.77 14.67 -11.91
CA GLY A 51 2.09 13.26 -12.12
C GLY A 51 2.63 12.53 -10.89
N ALA A 52 2.54 13.13 -9.70
CA ALA A 52 2.83 12.44 -8.45
C ALA A 52 1.62 11.59 -8.02
N TRP A 53 1.86 10.56 -7.22
CA TRP A 53 0.78 9.72 -6.69
C TRP A 53 0.29 10.26 -5.36
N LEU A 54 -0.96 10.73 -5.31
CA LEU A 54 -1.66 11.03 -4.07
C LEU A 54 -2.18 9.72 -3.47
N LEU A 55 -1.65 9.37 -2.30
CA LEU A 55 -1.89 8.09 -1.64
C LEU A 55 -2.86 8.27 -0.46
N GLU A 56 -3.89 7.44 -0.44
CA GLU A 56 -4.81 7.26 0.68
C GLU A 56 -4.58 5.89 1.30
N LEU A 57 -4.52 5.83 2.65
CA LEU A 57 -4.30 4.58 3.37
C LEU A 57 -5.41 4.33 4.39
N GLU A 58 -5.91 3.10 4.38
CA GLU A 58 -6.88 2.63 5.34
C GLU A 58 -6.45 1.28 5.92
N VAL A 59 -6.64 1.12 7.22
CA VAL A 59 -6.39 -0.14 7.93
C VAL A 59 -7.55 -0.38 8.89
N ASP A 60 -8.10 -1.60 8.84
CA ASP A 60 -9.15 -2.07 9.75
C ASP A 60 -8.72 -1.77 11.19
N PRO A 61 -9.56 -1.08 11.99
CA PRO A 61 -9.26 -0.74 13.38
C PRO A 61 -8.72 -1.90 14.21
N ALA A 62 -9.23 -3.12 14.00
CA ALA A 62 -8.80 -4.32 14.72
C ALA A 62 -7.37 -4.76 14.38
N TRP A 63 -6.81 -4.26 13.28
CA TRP A 63 -5.48 -4.61 12.74
C TRP A 63 -4.46 -3.47 12.78
N ARG A 64 -4.84 -2.33 13.38
CA ARG A 64 -3.93 -1.18 13.55
C ARG A 64 -2.78 -1.51 14.51
N ARG A 65 -1.71 -0.72 14.42
CA ARG A 65 -0.49 -0.83 15.24
C ARG A 65 0.26 -2.17 15.09
N ARG A 66 0.03 -2.89 13.99
CA ARG A 66 0.76 -4.10 13.58
C ARG A 66 1.65 -3.87 12.36
N SER A 67 2.11 -2.63 12.17
CA SER A 67 2.93 -2.17 11.05
C SER A 67 2.33 -2.38 9.65
N ILE A 68 1.03 -2.65 9.54
CA ILE A 68 0.34 -2.89 8.26
C ILE A 68 0.36 -1.63 7.39
N GLY A 69 0.03 -0.47 7.96
CA GLY A 69 0.08 0.80 7.22
C GLY A 69 1.48 1.13 6.69
N SER A 70 2.52 0.86 7.47
CA SER A 70 3.91 1.06 7.04
C SER A 70 4.31 0.11 5.90
N LYS A 71 3.87 -1.16 5.96
CA LYS A 71 4.09 -2.13 4.87
C LYS A 71 3.30 -1.78 3.61
N LEU A 72 2.05 -1.35 3.75
CA LEU A 72 1.22 -0.85 2.64
C LEU A 72 1.90 0.34 1.95
N LEU A 73 2.38 1.32 2.73
CA LEU A 73 3.11 2.47 2.19
C LEU A 73 4.39 2.02 1.46
N LEU A 74 5.14 1.10 2.03
CA LEU A 74 6.36 0.56 1.41
C LEU A 74 6.05 -0.10 0.06
N GLU A 75 5.07 -0.99 -0.01
CA GLU A 75 4.68 -1.66 -1.25
C GLU A 75 4.10 -0.68 -2.29
N ALA A 76 3.33 0.32 -1.87
CA ALA A 76 2.86 1.38 -2.78
C ALA A 76 4.03 2.19 -3.37
N THR A 77 5.04 2.54 -2.57
CA THR A 77 6.24 3.20 -3.11
C THR A 77 7.07 2.29 -4.02
N ARG A 78 7.05 0.97 -3.79
CA ARG A 78 7.68 0.00 -4.67
C ARG A 78 6.98 -0.05 -6.03
N ALA A 79 5.65 -0.02 -6.05
CA ALA A 79 4.87 0.11 -7.27
C ALA A 79 5.16 1.45 -8.00
N ALA A 80 5.29 2.55 -7.25
CA ALA A 80 5.62 3.85 -7.84
C ALA A 80 6.99 3.84 -8.55
N ARG A 81 7.98 3.11 -8.00
CA ARG A 81 9.32 2.95 -8.62
C ARG A 81 9.27 2.24 -9.97
N THR A 82 8.27 1.39 -10.20
CA THR A 82 8.09 0.70 -11.49
C THR A 82 7.31 1.53 -12.51
N SER A 83 6.56 2.53 -12.06
CA SER A 83 5.65 3.33 -12.88
C SER A 83 6.21 4.71 -13.30
N ASN A 84 7.52 4.93 -13.15
CA ASN A 84 8.22 6.18 -13.51
C ASN A 84 7.66 7.46 -12.85
N VAL A 85 7.07 7.31 -11.66
CA VAL A 85 6.56 8.43 -10.84
C VAL A 85 7.72 9.10 -10.12
N SER A 86 7.68 10.43 -9.98
CA SER A 86 8.75 11.20 -9.32
C SER A 86 8.58 11.25 -7.79
N GLU A 87 7.34 11.30 -7.29
CA GLU A 87 7.03 11.38 -5.87
C GLU A 87 5.72 10.65 -5.50
N VAL A 88 5.65 10.11 -4.29
CA VAL A 88 4.40 9.69 -3.63
C VAL A 88 4.07 10.70 -2.54
N VAL A 89 2.82 11.13 -2.48
CA VAL A 89 2.33 12.14 -1.55
C VAL A 89 1.27 11.52 -0.65
N VAL A 90 1.47 11.58 0.67
CA VAL A 90 0.44 11.22 1.65
C VAL A 90 -0.10 12.52 2.24
N ARG A 91 -1.40 12.76 2.14
CA ARG A 91 -2.07 13.91 2.75
C ARG A 91 -3.09 13.43 3.77
N THR A 92 -3.11 14.05 4.93
CA THR A 92 -4.07 13.73 5.99
C THR A 92 -4.34 14.96 6.86
N ALA A 93 -5.30 14.88 7.77
CA ALA A 93 -5.55 15.93 8.76
C ALA A 93 -4.36 16.07 9.71
N ALA A 94 -4.06 17.30 10.15
CA ALA A 94 -2.92 17.59 11.02
C ALA A 94 -2.98 16.86 12.38
N ASP A 95 -4.18 16.54 12.85
CA ASP A 95 -4.44 15.82 14.10
C ASP A 95 -4.35 14.29 13.96
N ASN A 96 -4.12 13.76 12.75
CA ASN A 96 -3.94 12.33 12.53
C ASN A 96 -2.57 11.84 13.04
N SER A 97 -2.55 11.57 14.34
CA SER A 97 -1.38 11.07 15.07
C SER A 97 -0.82 9.73 14.56
N ALA A 98 -1.55 8.99 13.72
CA ALA A 98 -1.07 7.71 13.18
C ALA A 98 -0.07 7.89 12.03
N VAL A 99 -0.06 9.03 11.33
CA VAL A 99 0.69 9.18 10.08
C VAL A 99 2.20 9.26 10.31
N LEU A 100 2.65 9.97 11.36
CA LEU A 100 4.09 10.10 11.65
C LEU A 100 4.72 8.75 12.03
N PRO A 101 4.17 7.96 12.98
CA PRO A 101 4.67 6.61 13.25
C PRO A 101 4.64 5.71 12.01
N LEU A 102 3.62 5.83 11.17
CA LEU A 102 3.50 5.04 9.94
C LEU A 102 4.65 5.33 8.97
N VAL A 103 4.94 6.61 8.71
CA VAL A 103 6.00 7.03 7.80
C VAL A 103 7.37 6.65 8.36
N LEU A 104 7.63 6.94 9.65
CA LEU A 104 8.89 6.57 10.29
C LEU A 104 9.10 5.05 10.31
N GLY A 105 8.05 4.28 10.57
CA GLY A 105 8.06 2.81 10.60
C GLY A 105 8.24 2.15 9.23
N SER A 106 8.04 2.88 8.13
CA SER A 106 8.29 2.37 6.77
C SER A 106 9.77 2.42 6.38
N GLY A 107 10.60 3.15 7.14
CA GLY A 107 12.01 3.39 6.81
C GLY A 107 12.22 4.29 5.58
N LEU A 108 11.14 4.81 5.00
CA LEU A 108 11.19 5.72 3.86
C LEU A 108 11.72 7.08 4.29
N ARG A 109 12.40 7.73 3.34
CA ARG A 109 12.85 9.11 3.49
C ARG A 109 11.86 10.00 2.78
N GLY A 110 11.25 10.92 3.50
CA GLY A 110 10.27 11.86 2.98
C GLY A 110 10.40 13.24 3.62
N ARG A 111 9.80 14.23 2.97
CA ARG A 111 9.70 15.61 3.47
C ARG A 111 8.32 15.78 4.07
N ILE A 112 8.27 16.08 5.36
CA ILE A 112 7.01 16.36 6.08
C ILE A 112 6.80 17.88 6.06
N ARG A 113 5.59 18.29 5.70
CA ARG A 113 5.10 19.65 5.86
C ARG A 113 3.82 19.62 6.69
N MET A 114 3.79 20.46 7.72
CA MET A 114 2.62 20.63 8.58
C MET A 114 2.02 21.99 8.26
N GLY A 115 0.78 21.99 7.78
CA GLY A 115 -0.07 23.16 7.66
C GLY A 115 -0.90 23.37 8.91
N THR A 116 -1.86 24.29 8.84
CA THR A 116 -2.82 24.53 9.94
C THR A 116 -3.75 23.33 10.13
N ASP A 117 -4.29 22.79 9.03
CA ASP A 117 -5.33 21.75 9.06
C ASP A 117 -4.85 20.42 8.46
N ASP A 118 -3.76 20.44 7.68
CA ASP A 118 -3.25 19.27 6.98
C ASP A 118 -1.80 18.95 7.31
N LEU A 119 -1.48 17.66 7.23
CA LEU A 119 -0.12 17.14 7.24
C LEU A 119 0.11 16.47 5.88
N THR A 120 1.15 16.93 5.19
CA THR A 120 1.57 16.39 3.90
C THR A 120 2.95 15.77 4.02
N VAL A 121 3.10 14.54 3.54
CA VAL A 121 4.38 13.83 3.44
C VAL A 121 4.68 13.57 1.98
N ARG A 122 5.77 14.15 1.46
CA ARG A 122 6.24 13.91 0.09
C ARG A 122 7.45 12.98 0.10
N ILE A 123 7.33 11.84 -0.54
CA ILE A 123 8.33 10.77 -0.59
C ILE A 123 8.90 10.73 -2.01
N PRO A 124 10.14 11.19 -2.22
CA PRO A 124 10.76 11.11 -3.53
C PRO A 124 10.98 9.67 -3.96
N ILE A 125 10.62 9.37 -5.20
CA ILE A 125 10.78 8.06 -5.81
C ILE A 125 12.00 8.12 -6.71
N THR A 126 13.04 7.41 -6.29
CA THR A 126 14.20 7.15 -7.16
C THR A 126 13.89 5.91 -8.00
N PRO A 127 13.93 6.01 -9.34
CA PRO A 127 13.75 4.85 -10.19
C PRO A 127 14.74 3.75 -9.82
N LEU A 128 14.28 2.50 -9.85
CA LEU A 128 15.17 1.35 -9.76
C LEU A 128 15.99 1.32 -11.07
N VAL A 129 17.22 1.83 -11.03
CA VAL A 129 18.15 1.66 -12.15
C VAL A 129 18.43 0.17 -12.25
N ARG A 130 17.87 -0.50 -13.26
CA ARG A 130 18.20 -1.89 -13.55
C ARG A 130 19.67 -1.89 -13.97
N SER A 131 20.56 -2.33 -13.08
CA SER A 131 21.98 -2.48 -13.42
C SER A 131 22.05 -3.61 -14.46
N ALA A 132 22.19 -3.23 -15.73
CA ALA A 132 22.51 -4.15 -16.80
C ALA A 132 24.01 -4.46 -16.70
N TYR A 133 24.33 -5.69 -16.29
CA TYR A 133 25.63 -6.33 -16.48
C TYR A 133 25.48 -7.43 -17.52
#